data_AF-A0A3C0ART0-F1
#
_entry.id   AF-A0A3C0ART0-F1
#
_cell.length_a   1.000
_cell.length_b   1.000
_cell.length_c   1.000
_cell.angle_alpha   90.00
_cell.angle_beta   90.00
_cell.angle_gamma   90.00
#
_symmetry.space_group_name_H-M   'P 1'
#
loop_
_entity.id
_entity.type
_entity.pdbx_description
1 polymer ?
#
loop_
_entity_poly.entity_id
_entity_poly.type
_entity_poly.pdbx_seq_one_letter_code
_entity_poly.pdbx_strand_id
1 'polypeptide(L)'
;MSQITQTTLLPQVVATQPESSVASFRQSLQSGWLVDPRYDLFFFANLGWPVLVFLQWWGGLEIQSGISFWQVYFITTPHRWITPALLFLERDRLQANKTKYILITVCLLTIPVAVKISTGALTCLLTIDYIWNAWHFAAQHHGIYSIYGRKAGGLSPGRLRIDKWLMRGFLLYVTFRIASWASAGTTASQGWGILDYAFAVIPVSMILRELWQLKAQTVGRCLYFTSVMTLYLAMLGAVVAQNPMMLLVLTTVSALFHSIEYLA
;
A
#
# COMPACT_ATOMS: atom_id res chain seq x y z
N MET A 1 -82.93 9.81 -23.98
CA MET A 1 -81.94 9.32 -22.98
C MET A 1 -80.64 9.05 -23.73
N SER A 2 -79.68 9.97 -23.64
CA SER A 2 -78.38 9.86 -24.31
C SER A 2 -77.33 9.59 -23.23
N GLN A 3 -76.68 8.43 -23.29
CA GLN A 3 -75.60 8.06 -22.37
C GLN A 3 -74.28 8.62 -22.91
N ILE A 4 -73.66 9.49 -22.11
CA ILE A 4 -72.34 10.06 -22.37
C ILE A 4 -71.30 9.07 -21.85
N THR A 5 -70.56 8.43 -22.75
CA THR A 5 -69.42 7.58 -22.41
C THR A 5 -68.21 8.48 -22.11
N GLN A 6 -67.84 8.62 -20.84
CA GLN A 6 -66.58 9.26 -20.44
C GLN A 6 -65.43 8.28 -20.61
N THR A 7 -64.58 8.53 -21.61
CA THR A 7 -63.31 7.81 -21.79
C THR A 7 -62.27 8.41 -20.84
N THR A 8 -62.03 7.75 -19.72
CA THR A 8 -60.96 8.10 -18.78
C THR A 8 -59.60 7.75 -19.42
N LEU A 9 -58.94 8.74 -20.02
CA LEU A 9 -57.54 8.63 -20.46
C LEU A 9 -56.64 8.64 -19.22
N LEU A 10 -56.04 7.49 -18.91
CA LEU A 10 -54.97 7.41 -17.91
C LEU A 10 -53.74 8.19 -18.38
N PRO A 11 -53.08 8.97 -17.52
CA PRO A 11 -51.84 9.65 -17.86
C PRO A 11 -50.76 8.60 -18.14
N GLN A 12 -50.21 8.68 -19.36
CA GLN A 12 -49.08 7.89 -19.80
C GLN A 12 -47.87 8.30 -18.95
N VAL A 13 -47.50 7.46 -17.99
CA VAL A 13 -46.26 7.64 -17.21
C VAL A 13 -45.10 7.44 -18.18
N VAL A 14 -44.59 8.55 -18.72
CA VAL A 14 -43.39 8.57 -19.54
C VAL A 14 -42.23 8.13 -18.63
N ALA A 15 -41.85 6.86 -18.75
CA ALA A 15 -40.68 6.27 -18.10
C ALA A 15 -39.38 6.78 -18.73
N THR A 16 -39.14 8.09 -18.69
CA THR A 16 -37.78 8.62 -18.80
C THR A 16 -37.13 8.41 -17.43
N GLN A 17 -36.01 7.65 -17.35
CA GLN A 17 -34.87 7.79 -16.37
C GLN A 17 -34.07 6.48 -16.10
N PRO A 18 -33.58 5.74 -17.11
CA PRO A 18 -32.41 4.87 -16.92
C PRO A 18 -31.09 5.54 -17.36
N GLU A 19 -31.11 6.45 -18.35
CA GLU A 19 -29.87 7.04 -18.88
C GLU A 19 -29.25 8.09 -17.94
N SER A 20 -30.07 8.87 -17.23
CA SER A 20 -29.62 9.89 -16.28
C SER A 20 -28.89 9.29 -15.06
N SER A 21 -29.39 8.17 -14.54
CA SER A 21 -28.82 7.47 -13.38
C SER A 21 -27.50 6.77 -13.74
N VAL A 22 -27.43 6.14 -14.91
CA VAL A 22 -26.19 5.51 -15.42
C VAL A 22 -25.12 6.55 -15.73
N ALA A 23 -25.48 7.69 -16.34
CA ALA A 23 -24.55 8.78 -16.60
C ALA A 23 -24.00 9.39 -15.30
N SER A 24 -24.87 9.66 -14.32
CA SER A 24 -24.49 10.16 -12.99
C SER A 24 -23.58 9.19 -12.24
N PHE A 25 -23.85 7.88 -12.32
CA PHE A 25 -23.01 6.85 -11.73
C PHE A 25 -21.63 6.79 -12.38
N ARG A 26 -21.55 6.84 -13.72
CA ARG A 26 -20.26 6.87 -14.45
C ARG A 26 -19.43 8.10 -14.11
N GLN A 27 -20.06 9.27 -14.03
CA GLN A 27 -19.40 10.51 -13.64
C GLN A 27 -18.88 10.44 -12.20
N SER A 28 -19.69 9.88 -11.28
CA SER A 28 -19.30 9.66 -9.90
C SER A 28 -18.13 8.66 -9.78
N LEU A 29 -18.14 7.59 -10.57
CA LEU A 29 -17.02 6.64 -10.65
C LEU A 29 -15.75 7.34 -11.13
N GLN A 30 -15.81 8.10 -12.22
CA GLN A 30 -14.65 8.81 -12.77
C GLN A 30 -14.06 9.81 -11.76
N SER A 31 -14.92 10.47 -10.97
CA SER A 31 -14.48 11.42 -9.94
C SER A 31 -13.74 10.76 -8.76
N GLY A 32 -13.91 9.44 -8.55
CA GLY A 32 -13.37 8.71 -7.39
C GLY A 32 -11.92 8.20 -7.52
N TRP A 33 -11.30 8.32 -8.71
CA TRP A 33 -9.93 7.86 -9.00
C TRP A 33 -8.95 9.01 -8.91
N LEU A 34 -7.70 8.82 -8.48
CA LEU A 34 -6.66 9.85 -8.38
C LEU A 34 -6.28 10.39 -9.76
N VAL A 35 -5.85 9.51 -10.67
CA VAL A 35 -5.45 9.85 -12.04
C VAL A 35 -6.52 9.37 -13.01
N ASP A 36 -6.65 8.06 -13.16
CA ASP A 36 -7.68 7.38 -13.94
C ASP A 36 -7.87 5.94 -13.43
N PRO A 37 -9.00 5.27 -13.72
CA PRO A 37 -9.28 3.95 -13.17
C PRO A 37 -8.20 2.89 -13.49
N ARG A 38 -7.65 2.89 -14.70
CA ARG A 38 -6.69 1.84 -15.10
C ARG A 38 -5.36 2.09 -14.43
N TYR A 39 -4.86 3.33 -14.50
CA TYR A 39 -3.63 3.73 -13.84
C TYR A 39 -3.70 3.45 -12.34
N ASP A 40 -4.78 3.87 -11.69
CA ASP A 40 -4.97 3.62 -10.27
C ASP A 40 -5.04 2.13 -9.95
N LEU A 41 -5.74 1.29 -10.73
CA LEU A 41 -5.82 -0.15 -10.46
C LEU A 41 -4.46 -0.85 -10.56
N PHE A 42 -3.63 -0.46 -11.53
CA PHE A 42 -2.32 -1.07 -11.76
C PHE A 42 -1.26 -0.54 -10.80
N PHE A 43 -1.21 0.77 -10.57
CA PHE A 43 -0.12 1.41 -9.83
C PHE A 43 -0.47 1.71 -8.38
N PHE A 44 -1.67 2.24 -8.11
CA PHE A 44 -2.08 2.59 -6.74
C PHE A 44 -2.75 1.42 -6.01
N ALA A 45 -3.79 0.80 -6.53
CA ALA A 45 -4.39 -0.37 -5.89
C ALA A 45 -3.53 -1.63 -6.05
N ASN A 46 -2.58 -1.63 -7.01
CA ASN A 46 -1.66 -2.73 -7.27
C ASN A 46 -2.33 -4.10 -7.27
N LEU A 47 -3.47 -4.25 -7.96
CA LEU A 47 -4.21 -5.53 -7.98
C LEU A 47 -3.44 -6.67 -8.68
N GLY A 48 -2.29 -6.38 -9.30
CA GLY A 48 -1.38 -7.37 -9.86
C GLY A 48 -0.56 -8.14 -8.83
N TRP A 49 -0.54 -7.70 -7.57
CA TRP A 49 0.28 -8.31 -6.52
C TRP A 49 0.01 -9.82 -6.30
N PRO A 50 -1.23 -10.34 -6.35
CA PRO A 50 -1.47 -11.78 -6.22
C PRO A 50 -0.90 -12.58 -7.41
N VAL A 51 -0.89 -11.99 -8.61
CA VAL A 51 -0.27 -12.60 -9.79
C VAL A 51 1.24 -12.66 -9.60
N LEU A 52 1.88 -11.61 -9.07
CA LEU A 52 3.30 -11.62 -8.74
C LEU A 52 3.63 -12.70 -7.70
N VAL A 53 2.79 -12.85 -6.68
CA VAL A 53 2.93 -13.92 -5.68
C VAL A 53 2.84 -15.30 -6.35
N PHE A 54 1.84 -15.50 -7.21
CA PHE A 54 1.65 -16.75 -7.93
C PHE A 54 2.85 -17.08 -8.83
N LEU A 55 3.35 -16.10 -9.60
CA LEU A 55 4.51 -16.28 -10.48
C LEU A 55 5.78 -16.60 -9.70
N GLN A 56 6.04 -15.92 -8.58
CA GLN A 56 7.21 -16.20 -7.75
C GLN A 56 7.10 -17.55 -7.05
N TRP A 57 5.90 -17.92 -6.57
CA TRP A 57 5.64 -19.23 -5.98
C TRP A 57 5.85 -20.36 -6.99
N TRP A 58 5.38 -20.18 -8.24
CA TRP A 58 5.55 -21.14 -9.34
C TRP A 58 7.02 -21.28 -9.80
N GLY A 59 7.80 -20.21 -9.76
CA GLY A 59 9.19 -20.18 -10.23
C GLY A 59 10.21 -21.02 -9.44
N GLY A 60 9.84 -21.56 -8.27
CA GLY A 60 10.70 -22.45 -7.47
C GLY A 60 11.90 -21.76 -6.79
N LEU A 61 12.64 -22.53 -5.97
CA LEU A 61 13.72 -22.06 -5.08
C LEU A 61 14.95 -21.51 -5.81
N GLU A 62 15.28 -22.02 -7.01
CA GLU A 62 16.49 -21.63 -7.76
C GLU A 62 16.41 -20.22 -8.34
N ILE A 63 15.21 -19.78 -8.75
CA ILE A 63 14.96 -18.40 -9.18
C ILE A 63 15.01 -17.46 -7.96
N GLN A 64 14.70 -17.94 -6.76
CA GLN A 64 14.54 -17.10 -5.57
C GLN A 64 15.85 -16.80 -4.82
N SER A 65 16.85 -17.70 -4.82
CA SER A 65 18.09 -17.48 -4.04
C SER A 65 19.00 -16.40 -4.64
N GLY A 66 19.22 -16.41 -5.96
CA GLY A 66 20.04 -15.40 -6.66
C GLY A 66 19.33 -14.05 -6.82
N ILE A 67 18.01 -14.05 -6.92
CA ILE A 67 17.20 -12.83 -7.05
C ILE A 67 16.97 -12.19 -5.67
N SER A 68 16.85 -12.95 -4.57
CA SER A 68 16.50 -12.40 -3.24
C SER A 68 17.44 -11.30 -2.73
N PHE A 69 18.76 -11.43 -2.89
CA PHE A 69 19.69 -10.38 -2.44
C PHE A 69 19.51 -9.09 -3.25
N TRP A 70 19.45 -9.19 -4.57
CA TRP A 70 19.31 -8.02 -5.44
C TRP A 70 17.89 -7.44 -5.44
N GLN A 71 16.85 -8.25 -5.26
CA GLN A 71 15.48 -7.81 -5.01
C GLN A 71 15.36 -7.09 -3.67
N VAL A 72 15.87 -7.69 -2.59
CA VAL A 72 15.86 -7.01 -1.30
C VAL A 72 16.67 -5.72 -1.39
N TYR A 73 17.86 -5.74 -1.98
CA TYR A 73 18.71 -4.54 -2.06
C TYR A 73 18.16 -3.47 -3.01
N PHE A 74 17.83 -3.76 -4.26
CA PHE A 74 17.40 -2.75 -5.24
C PHE A 74 15.89 -2.52 -5.30
N ILE A 75 15.07 -3.53 -4.97
CA ILE A 75 13.60 -3.46 -5.07
C ILE A 75 12.93 -3.13 -3.73
N THR A 76 13.52 -3.44 -2.56
CA THR A 76 13.00 -2.92 -1.27
C THR A 76 13.57 -1.55 -0.89
N THR A 77 14.67 -1.13 -1.53
CA THR A 77 15.21 0.23 -1.35
C THR A 77 15.35 1.06 -2.63
N PRO A 78 14.41 1.00 -3.60
CA PRO A 78 14.57 1.71 -4.85
C PRO A 78 14.59 3.21 -4.61
N HIS A 79 13.85 3.78 -3.66
CA HIS A 79 14.00 5.20 -3.31
C HIS A 79 15.43 5.55 -2.81
N ARG A 80 16.18 4.62 -2.21
CA ARG A 80 17.57 4.87 -1.75
C ARG A 80 18.57 4.95 -2.89
N TRP A 81 18.26 4.38 -4.05
CA TRP A 81 19.15 4.35 -5.22
C TRP A 81 18.61 5.14 -6.40
N ILE A 82 17.30 5.04 -6.66
CA ILE A 82 16.57 5.84 -7.65
C ILE A 82 16.61 7.32 -7.27
N THR A 83 16.44 7.72 -6.00
CA THR A 83 16.50 9.15 -5.66
C THR A 83 17.87 9.76 -5.97
N PRO A 84 19.01 9.16 -5.54
CA PRO A 84 20.31 9.60 -6.02
C PRO A 84 20.45 9.53 -7.54
N ALA A 85 20.00 8.45 -8.19
CA ALA A 85 20.10 8.31 -9.64
C ALA A 85 19.33 9.42 -10.38
N LEU A 86 18.09 9.73 -9.98
CA LEU A 86 17.29 10.83 -10.51
C LEU A 86 17.97 12.18 -10.25
N LEU A 87 18.52 12.40 -9.05
CA LEU A 87 19.28 13.61 -8.72
C LEU A 87 20.55 13.77 -9.58
N PHE A 88 21.21 12.67 -9.97
CA PHE A 88 22.36 12.70 -10.87
C PHE A 88 21.96 12.79 -12.35
N LEU A 89 20.76 12.33 -12.73
CA LEU A 89 20.23 12.42 -14.10
C LEU A 89 19.70 13.83 -14.43
N GLU A 90 19.23 14.60 -13.45
CA GLU A 90 18.89 16.01 -13.63
C GLU A 90 20.14 16.91 -13.65
N ARG A 91 20.77 17.00 -14.83
CA ARG A 91 22.00 17.77 -15.06
C ARG A 91 21.96 19.20 -14.51
N ASP A 92 20.86 19.92 -14.70
CA ASP A 92 20.76 21.33 -14.30
C ASP A 92 20.78 21.50 -12.77
N ARG A 93 20.06 20.63 -12.04
CA ARG A 93 20.06 20.64 -10.57
C ARG A 93 21.38 20.15 -9.99
N LEU A 94 21.99 19.15 -10.64
CA LEU A 94 23.30 18.63 -10.27
C LEU A 94 24.37 19.71 -10.40
N GLN A 95 24.40 20.48 -11.49
CA GLN A 95 25.38 21.56 -11.65
C GLN A 95 25.19 22.68 -10.61
N ALA A 96 23.94 23.04 -10.32
CA ALA A 96 23.63 24.07 -9.32
C ALA A 96 23.97 23.66 -7.87
N ASN A 97 23.93 22.36 -7.53
CA ASN A 97 24.10 21.86 -6.16
C ASN A 97 25.19 20.77 -6.03
N LYS A 98 26.13 20.71 -6.97
CA LYS A 98 27.12 19.62 -7.13
C LYS A 98 27.79 19.21 -5.83
N THR A 99 28.29 20.19 -5.08
CA THR A 99 28.98 19.97 -3.80
C THR A 99 28.08 19.32 -2.77
N LYS A 100 26.81 19.73 -2.67
CA LYS A 100 25.85 19.16 -1.72
C LYS A 100 25.56 17.70 -2.05
N TYR A 101 25.38 17.38 -3.34
CA TYR A 101 25.07 16.02 -3.75
C TYR A 101 26.27 15.09 -3.58
N ILE A 102 27.48 15.52 -3.95
CA ILE A 102 28.70 14.75 -3.68
C ILE A 102 28.87 14.53 -2.17
N LEU A 103 28.69 15.56 -1.35
CA LEU A 103 28.80 15.45 0.10
C LEU A 103 27.79 14.45 0.68
N ILE A 104 26.52 14.51 0.25
CA ILE A 104 25.49 13.57 0.67
C ILE A 104 25.87 12.14 0.28
N THR A 105 26.30 11.92 -0.96
CA THR A 105 26.72 10.58 -1.42
C THR A 105 27.92 10.06 -0.65
N VAL A 106 28.95 10.90 -0.43
CA VAL A 106 30.11 10.52 0.37
C VAL A 106 29.68 10.16 1.79
N CYS A 107 28.90 11.01 2.46
CA CYS A 107 28.39 10.74 3.81
C CYS A 107 27.57 9.44 3.88
N LEU A 108 26.69 9.19 2.91
CA LEU A 108 25.87 7.97 2.85
C LEU A 108 26.73 6.70 2.75
N LEU A 109 27.89 6.76 2.08
CA LEU A 109 28.81 5.63 1.95
C LEU A 109 29.77 5.52 3.14
N THR A 110 30.34 6.64 3.59
CA THR A 110 31.42 6.63 4.58
C THR A 110 30.92 6.47 6.01
N ILE A 111 29.75 7.03 6.36
CA ILE A 111 29.23 6.93 7.74
C ILE A 111 28.93 5.48 8.14
N PRO A 112 28.21 4.67 7.35
CA PRO A 112 27.95 3.27 7.71
C PRO A 112 29.24 2.45 7.82
N VAL A 113 30.19 2.68 6.91
CA VAL A 113 31.50 2.00 6.91
C VAL A 113 32.32 2.40 8.15
N ALA A 114 32.39 3.69 8.46
CA ALA A 114 33.09 4.20 9.63
C ALA A 114 32.47 3.64 10.92
N VAL A 115 31.14 3.58 11.04
CA VAL A 115 30.48 2.98 12.21
C VAL A 115 30.72 1.48 12.30
N LYS A 116 30.72 0.75 11.17
CA LYS A 116 31.05 -0.68 11.14
C LYS A 116 32.47 -0.94 11.66
N ILE A 117 33.44 -0.13 11.26
CA ILE A 117 34.86 -0.32 11.59
C ILE A 117 35.21 0.19 12.99
N SER A 118 34.57 1.27 13.46
CA SER A 118 34.93 1.93 14.72
C SER A 118 34.27 1.33 15.95
N THR A 119 32.93 1.28 15.97
CA THR A 119 32.16 0.96 17.19
C THR A 119 31.48 -0.40 17.12
N GLY A 120 31.41 -1.02 15.94
CA GLY A 120 30.60 -2.20 15.72
C GLY A 120 29.09 -1.94 15.83
N ALA A 121 28.65 -0.68 15.99
CA ALA A 121 27.24 -0.32 16.19
C ALA A 121 26.41 -0.32 14.89
N LEU A 122 26.88 -1.01 13.85
CA LEU A 122 26.18 -1.12 12.56
C LEU A 122 24.76 -1.66 12.75
N THR A 123 24.58 -2.62 13.67
CA THR A 123 23.25 -3.17 14.00
C THR A 123 22.31 -2.10 14.54
N CYS A 124 22.78 -1.16 15.36
CA CYS A 124 21.95 -0.07 15.87
C CYS A 124 21.49 0.87 14.74
N LEU A 125 22.39 1.21 13.81
CA LEU A 125 22.03 2.01 12.64
C LEU A 125 21.01 1.30 11.74
N LEU A 126 21.20 0.01 11.48
CA LEU A 126 20.26 -0.80 10.70
C LEU A 126 18.89 -0.90 11.38
N THR A 127 18.85 -1.00 12.71
CA THR A 127 17.60 -1.00 13.47
C THR A 127 16.86 0.34 13.36
N ILE A 128 17.57 1.47 13.51
CA ILE A 128 16.96 2.80 13.35
C ILE A 128 16.42 2.96 11.93
N ASP A 129 17.20 2.56 10.94
CA ASP A 129 16.83 2.59 9.52
C ASP A 129 15.58 1.73 9.24
N TYR A 130 15.53 0.53 9.83
CA TYR A 130 14.37 -0.35 9.73
C TYR A 130 13.11 0.27 10.36
N ILE A 131 13.21 0.85 11.55
CA ILE A 131 12.09 1.54 12.22
C ILE A 131 11.60 2.73 11.39
N TRP A 132 12.53 3.50 10.83
CA TRP A 132 12.20 4.61 9.94
C TRP A 132 11.45 4.13 8.70
N ASN A 133 11.93 3.07 8.02
CA ASN A 133 11.23 2.50 6.87
C ASN A 133 9.83 2.02 7.23
N ALA A 134 9.68 1.29 8.34
CA ALA A 134 8.40 0.80 8.79
C ALA A 134 7.39 1.95 8.97
N TRP A 135 7.83 3.04 9.60
CA TRP A 135 7.04 4.26 9.75
C TRP A 135 6.74 4.92 8.41
N HIS A 136 7.73 5.03 7.52
CA HIS A 136 7.59 5.64 6.21
C HIS A 136 6.56 4.91 5.33
N PHE A 137 6.66 3.58 5.23
CA PHE A 137 5.70 2.74 4.49
C PHE A 137 4.29 2.93 5.05
N ALA A 138 4.13 2.81 6.37
CA ALA A 138 2.85 3.01 7.03
C ALA A 138 2.28 4.42 6.79
N ALA A 139 3.15 5.44 6.81
CA ALA A 139 2.76 6.82 6.60
C ALA A 139 2.34 7.11 5.16
N GLN A 140 3.07 6.57 4.18
CA GLN A 140 2.80 6.72 2.76
C GLN A 140 1.49 6.03 2.37
N HIS A 141 1.31 4.76 2.75
CA HIS A 141 0.10 4.04 2.37
C HIS A 141 -1.17 4.71 2.94
N HIS A 142 -1.11 5.18 4.19
CA HIS A 142 -2.19 5.98 4.76
C HIS A 142 -2.34 7.34 4.06
N GLY A 143 -1.23 7.96 3.65
CA GLY A 143 -1.23 9.20 2.89
C GLY A 143 -2.09 9.09 1.63
N ILE A 144 -1.84 8.07 0.80
CA ILE A 144 -2.60 7.80 -0.42
C ILE A 144 -4.07 7.50 -0.10
N TYR A 145 -4.35 6.63 0.88
CA TYR A 145 -5.71 6.39 1.37
C TYR A 145 -6.44 7.69 1.73
N SER A 146 -5.76 8.61 2.42
CA SER A 146 -6.34 9.90 2.82
C SER A 146 -6.61 10.83 1.63
N ILE A 147 -5.80 10.77 0.57
CA ILE A 147 -6.02 11.55 -0.67
C ILE A 147 -7.30 11.04 -1.34
N TYR A 148 -7.45 9.73 -1.51
CA TYR A 148 -8.70 9.13 -1.99
C TYR A 148 -9.91 9.53 -1.12
N GLY A 149 -9.74 9.48 0.21
CA GLY A 149 -10.78 9.89 1.16
C GLY A 149 -11.23 11.35 0.99
N ARG A 150 -10.30 12.26 0.72
CA ARG A 150 -10.60 13.67 0.42
C ARG A 150 -11.31 13.83 -0.92
N LYS A 151 -10.89 13.08 -1.95
CA LYS A 151 -11.48 13.15 -3.30
C LYS A 151 -12.93 12.62 -3.32
N ALA A 152 -13.23 11.58 -2.56
CA ALA A 152 -14.53 10.91 -2.52
C ALA A 152 -15.64 11.64 -1.72
N GLY A 153 -15.49 12.95 -1.45
CA GLY A 153 -16.44 13.77 -0.69
C GLY A 153 -16.10 14.00 0.78
N GLY A 154 -14.88 13.65 1.22
CA GLY A 154 -14.36 13.96 2.54
C GLY A 154 -14.82 13.00 3.64
N LEU A 155 -13.86 12.41 4.36
CA LEU A 155 -14.11 11.72 5.61
C LEU A 155 -14.15 12.74 6.76
N SER A 156 -14.95 12.49 7.80
CA SER A 156 -14.95 13.36 8.99
C SER A 156 -13.55 13.41 9.63
N PRO A 157 -13.13 14.54 10.22
CA PRO A 157 -11.79 14.68 10.80
C PRO A 157 -11.47 13.62 11.87
N GLY A 158 -12.47 13.25 12.67
CA GLY A 158 -12.36 12.17 13.67
C GLY A 158 -12.08 10.82 13.03
N ARG A 159 -12.82 10.47 11.97
CA ARG A 159 -12.60 9.21 11.24
C ARG A 159 -11.22 9.16 10.58
N LEU A 160 -10.78 10.23 9.93
CA LEU A 160 -9.43 10.31 9.35
C LEU A 160 -8.33 10.06 10.40
N ARG A 161 -8.52 10.58 11.62
CA ARG A 161 -7.57 10.36 12.71
C ARG A 161 -7.58 8.92 13.20
N ILE A 162 -8.75 8.30 13.34
CA ILE A 162 -8.87 6.89 13.75
C ILE A 162 -8.26 5.98 12.68
N ASP A 163 -8.65 6.15 11.42
CA ASP A 163 -8.17 5.35 10.30
C ASP A 163 -6.65 5.47 10.14
N LYS A 164 -6.08 6.65 10.39
CA LYS A 164 -4.63 6.88 10.45
C LYS A 164 -3.92 5.95 11.43
N TRP A 165 -4.40 5.90 12.67
CA TRP A 165 -3.71 5.14 13.71
C TRP A 165 -3.99 3.65 13.61
N LEU A 166 -5.19 3.24 13.19
CA LEU A 166 -5.50 1.83 12.94
C LEU A 166 -4.65 1.27 11.79
N MET A 167 -4.63 1.97 10.65
CA MET A 167 -3.88 1.53 9.48
C MET A 167 -2.37 1.52 9.78
N ARG A 168 -1.82 2.61 10.33
CA ARG A 168 -0.40 2.67 10.66
C ARG A 168 -0.01 1.68 11.74
N GLY A 169 -0.83 1.54 12.78
CA GLY A 169 -0.61 0.61 13.87
C GLY A 169 -0.54 -0.84 13.36
N PHE A 170 -1.47 -1.23 12.49
CA PHE A 170 -1.46 -2.55 11.86
C PHE A 170 -0.22 -2.76 10.97
N LEU A 171 0.10 -1.84 10.06
CA LEU A 171 1.27 -1.95 9.17
C LEU A 171 2.59 -2.02 9.96
N LEU A 172 2.73 -1.18 10.99
CA LEU A 172 3.88 -1.19 11.90
C LEU A 172 3.96 -2.53 12.64
N TYR A 173 2.84 -3.00 13.21
CA TYR A 173 2.79 -4.28 13.90
C TYR A 173 3.29 -5.43 13.02
N VAL A 174 2.77 -5.55 11.79
CA VAL A 174 3.20 -6.60 10.85
C VAL A 174 4.70 -6.46 10.55
N THR A 175 5.20 -5.24 10.33
CA THR A 175 6.63 -5.01 10.04
C THR A 175 7.52 -5.37 11.23
N PHE A 176 7.11 -5.05 12.46
CA PHE A 176 7.81 -5.49 13.68
C PHE A 176 7.73 -7.00 13.86
N ARG A 177 6.58 -7.61 13.56
CA ARG A 177 6.36 -9.04 13.67
C ARG A 177 7.25 -9.84 12.70
N ILE A 178 7.44 -9.32 11.48
CA ILE A 178 8.39 -9.85 10.49
C ILE A 178 9.82 -9.75 11.01
N ALA A 179 10.24 -8.60 11.54
CA ALA A 179 11.58 -8.44 12.10
C ALA A 179 11.84 -9.36 13.29
N SER A 180 10.86 -9.48 14.20
CA SER A 180 10.92 -10.41 15.34
C SER A 180 11.14 -11.84 14.85
N TRP A 181 10.34 -12.30 13.89
CA TRP A 181 10.50 -13.63 13.30
C TRP A 181 11.83 -13.80 12.55
N ALA A 182 12.29 -12.80 11.80
CA ALA A 182 13.57 -12.86 11.11
C ALA A 182 14.77 -12.90 12.07
N SER A 183 14.66 -12.26 13.23
CA SER A 183 15.73 -12.19 14.24
C SER A 183 15.82 -13.42 15.14
N ALA A 184 14.68 -13.98 15.55
CA ALA A 184 14.61 -15.06 16.53
C ALA A 184 13.89 -16.31 16.03
N GLY A 185 13.49 -16.37 14.76
CA GLY A 185 12.87 -17.53 14.15
C GLY A 185 11.61 -18.00 14.89
N THR A 186 11.53 -19.31 15.14
CA THR A 186 10.38 -19.94 15.79
C THR A 186 10.24 -19.58 17.26
N THR A 187 11.32 -19.24 17.97
CA THR A 187 11.24 -18.82 19.39
C THR A 187 10.57 -17.46 19.53
N ALA A 188 10.67 -16.60 18.52
CA ALA A 188 9.92 -15.35 18.44
C ALA A 188 8.40 -15.54 18.26
N SER A 189 7.91 -16.74 17.93
CA SER A 189 6.47 -16.97 17.76
C SER A 189 5.75 -17.34 19.06
N GLN A 190 6.48 -17.71 20.12
CA GLN A 190 5.89 -18.03 21.41
C GLN A 190 5.34 -16.75 22.07
N GLY A 191 4.03 -16.74 22.38
CA GLY A 191 3.36 -15.63 23.07
C GLY A 191 2.73 -14.55 22.19
N TRP A 192 3.00 -14.55 20.87
CA TRP A 192 2.45 -13.54 19.96
C TRP A 192 1.06 -13.85 19.41
N GLY A 193 0.60 -15.10 19.52
CA GLY A 193 -0.63 -15.55 18.86
C GLY A 193 -1.86 -14.68 19.17
N ILE A 194 -2.07 -14.30 20.44
CA ILE A 194 -3.21 -13.44 20.83
C ILE A 194 -3.08 -12.05 20.18
N LEU A 195 -1.87 -11.48 20.13
CA LEU A 195 -1.63 -10.20 19.48
C LEU A 195 -1.81 -10.29 17.96
N ASP A 196 -1.34 -11.38 17.33
CA ASP A 196 -1.50 -11.63 15.90
C ASP A 196 -3.00 -11.63 15.53
N TYR A 197 -3.84 -12.32 16.31
CA TYR A 197 -5.30 -12.29 16.12
C TYR A 197 -5.90 -10.91 16.39
N ALA A 198 -5.53 -10.25 17.48
CA ALA A 198 -6.06 -8.94 17.83
C ALA A 198 -5.75 -7.88 16.75
N PHE A 199 -4.54 -7.89 16.20
CA PHE A 199 -4.15 -6.99 15.13
C PHE A 199 -4.74 -7.39 13.78
N ALA A 200 -4.99 -8.68 13.52
CA ALA A 200 -5.69 -9.13 12.31
C ALA A 200 -7.17 -8.67 12.25
N VAL A 201 -7.81 -8.44 13.39
CA VAL A 201 -9.18 -7.90 13.43
C VAL A 201 -9.25 -6.46 12.89
N ILE A 202 -8.18 -5.68 13.03
CA ILE A 202 -8.11 -4.28 12.57
C ILE A 202 -8.37 -4.17 11.05
N PRO A 203 -7.54 -4.75 10.16
CA PRO A 203 -7.76 -4.64 8.72
C PRO A 203 -9.10 -5.28 8.30
N VAL A 204 -9.50 -6.41 8.88
CA VAL A 204 -10.75 -7.09 8.54
C VAL A 204 -11.97 -6.20 8.86
N SER A 205 -12.03 -5.64 10.06
CA SER A 205 -13.12 -4.74 10.46
C SER A 205 -13.16 -3.46 9.60
N MET A 206 -12.00 -2.90 9.28
CA MET A 206 -11.91 -1.72 8.41
C MET A 206 -12.34 -2.03 6.97
N ILE A 207 -11.93 -3.18 6.41
CA ILE A 207 -12.33 -3.62 5.05
C ILE A 207 -13.85 -3.81 5.01
N LEU A 208 -14.43 -4.54 5.97
CA LEU A 208 -15.87 -4.77 6.04
C LEU A 208 -16.64 -3.44 6.12
N ARG A 209 -16.14 -2.49 6.90
CA ARG A 209 -16.70 -1.13 7.00
C ARG A 209 -16.62 -0.36 5.68
N GLU A 210 -15.50 -0.44 4.97
CA GLU A 210 -15.35 0.20 3.65
C GLU A 210 -16.29 -0.42 2.61
N LEU A 211 -16.43 -1.75 2.61
CA LEU A 211 -17.36 -2.48 1.74
C LEU A 211 -18.82 -2.13 2.05
N TRP A 212 -19.18 -1.99 3.33
CA TRP A 212 -20.53 -1.59 3.74
C TRP A 212 -20.88 -0.16 3.29
N GLN A 213 -19.87 0.70 3.15
CA GLN A 213 -20.03 2.10 2.76
C GLN A 213 -19.65 2.35 1.31
N LEU A 214 -19.65 1.29 0.49
CA LEU A 214 -19.23 1.37 -0.90
C LEU A 214 -20.22 2.23 -1.70
N LYS A 215 -19.67 3.23 -2.37
CA LYS A 215 -20.36 4.14 -3.29
C LYS A 215 -19.48 4.28 -4.52
N ALA A 216 -20.06 4.68 -5.65
CA ALA A 216 -19.33 4.92 -6.90
C ALA A 216 -18.05 5.75 -6.69
N GLN A 217 -18.17 6.85 -5.96
CA GLN A 217 -17.06 7.76 -5.66
C GLN A 217 -15.99 7.20 -4.70
N THR A 218 -16.28 6.11 -3.97
CA THR A 218 -15.34 5.52 -2.99
C THR A 218 -14.70 4.22 -3.50
N VAL A 219 -15.02 3.77 -4.71
CA VAL A 219 -14.51 2.50 -5.26
C VAL A 219 -12.98 2.47 -5.29
N GLY A 220 -12.33 3.51 -5.83
CA GLY A 220 -10.87 3.59 -5.87
C GLY A 220 -10.24 3.51 -4.48
N ARG A 221 -10.80 4.24 -3.51
CA ARG A 221 -10.40 4.18 -2.10
C ARG A 221 -10.50 2.78 -1.53
N CYS A 222 -11.65 2.12 -1.74
CA CYS A 222 -11.93 0.81 -1.19
C CYS A 222 -10.99 -0.25 -1.78
N LEU A 223 -10.77 -0.22 -3.09
CA LEU A 223 -9.88 -1.17 -3.76
C LEU A 223 -8.43 -0.99 -3.32
N TYR A 224 -7.94 0.25 -3.29
CA TYR A 224 -6.63 0.59 -2.76
C TYR A 224 -6.46 0.07 -1.32
N PHE A 225 -7.39 0.44 -0.45
CA PHE A 225 -7.34 0.09 0.97
C PHE A 225 -7.36 -1.42 1.18
N THR A 226 -8.30 -2.12 0.54
CA THR A 226 -8.40 -3.58 0.63
C THR A 226 -7.12 -4.24 0.12
N SER A 227 -6.53 -3.77 -0.97
CA SER A 227 -5.29 -4.33 -1.51
C SER A 227 -4.13 -4.23 -0.52
N VAL A 228 -3.87 -3.03 0.03
CA VAL A 228 -2.81 -2.84 1.04
C VAL A 228 -3.09 -3.69 2.29
N MET A 229 -4.32 -3.66 2.81
CA MET A 229 -4.67 -4.38 4.04
C MET A 229 -4.55 -5.89 3.87
N THR A 230 -4.99 -6.44 2.74
CA THR A 230 -4.91 -7.88 2.44
C THR A 230 -3.47 -8.34 2.21
N LEU A 231 -2.63 -7.53 1.57
CA LEU A 231 -1.20 -7.81 1.43
C LEU A 231 -0.50 -7.90 2.79
N TYR A 232 -0.73 -6.93 3.68
CA TYR A 232 -0.16 -6.96 5.02
C TYR A 232 -0.75 -8.06 5.90
N LEU A 233 -2.02 -8.40 5.74
CA LEU A 233 -2.64 -9.54 6.41
C LEU A 233 -2.05 -10.88 5.92
N ALA A 234 -1.78 -11.01 4.62
CA ALA A 234 -1.10 -12.17 4.06
C ALA A 234 0.35 -12.30 4.60
N MET A 235 1.06 -11.18 4.75
CA MET A 235 2.39 -11.18 5.37
C MET A 235 2.33 -11.66 6.83
N LEU A 236 1.36 -11.18 7.61
CA LEU A 236 1.14 -11.66 8.97
C LEU A 236 0.82 -13.16 9.00
N GLY A 237 -0.06 -13.61 8.09
CA GLY A 237 -0.39 -15.03 7.93
C GLY A 237 0.83 -15.89 7.59
N ALA A 238 1.72 -15.40 6.72
CA ALA A 238 2.96 -16.10 6.37
C ALA A 238 3.91 -16.24 7.57
N VAL A 239 4.00 -15.21 8.43
CA VAL A 239 4.76 -15.28 9.68
C VAL A 239 4.15 -16.30 10.65
N VAL A 240 2.83 -16.27 10.84
CA VAL A 240 2.11 -17.21 11.72
C VAL A 240 2.24 -18.65 11.22
N ALA A 241 2.15 -18.87 9.91
CA ALA A 241 2.33 -20.17 9.26
C ALA A 241 3.79 -20.62 9.16
N GLN A 242 4.75 -19.79 9.65
CA GLN A 242 6.18 -20.05 9.58
C GLN A 242 6.67 -20.37 8.16
N ASN A 243 6.14 -19.67 7.16
CA ASN A 243 6.46 -19.89 5.76
C ASN A 243 7.44 -18.82 5.24
N PRO A 244 8.77 -19.03 5.35
CA PRO A 244 9.80 -18.08 4.90
C PRO A 244 9.65 -17.69 3.44
N MET A 245 9.28 -18.65 2.59
CA MET A 245 9.17 -18.47 1.15
C MET A 245 8.04 -17.50 0.81
N MET A 246 6.85 -17.76 1.37
CA MET A 246 5.72 -16.87 1.18
C MET A 246 6.01 -15.48 1.75
N LEU A 247 6.69 -15.40 2.89
CA LEU A 247 7.05 -14.12 3.49
C LEU A 247 8.03 -13.32 2.61
N LEU A 248 9.05 -13.95 2.04
CA LEU A 248 9.99 -13.31 1.11
C LEU A 248 9.26 -12.76 -0.13
N VAL A 249 8.38 -13.57 -0.71
CA VAL A 249 7.58 -13.19 -1.89
C VAL A 249 6.70 -11.98 -1.56
N LEU A 250 5.94 -12.03 -0.46
CA LEU A 250 5.02 -10.96 -0.07
C LEU A 250 5.75 -9.67 0.32
N THR A 251 6.89 -9.75 1.00
CA THR A 251 7.70 -8.57 1.34
C THR A 251 8.31 -7.92 0.10
N THR A 252 8.76 -8.72 -0.86
CA THR A 252 9.24 -8.23 -2.17
C THR A 252 8.12 -7.52 -2.93
N VAL A 253 6.93 -8.11 -2.94
CA VAL A 253 5.74 -7.53 -3.58
C VAL A 253 5.29 -6.24 -2.89
N SER A 254 5.33 -6.17 -1.56
CA SER A 254 5.06 -4.96 -0.78
C SER A 254 6.07 -3.85 -1.08
N ALA A 255 7.34 -4.20 -1.17
CA ALA A 255 8.39 -3.29 -1.58
C ALA A 255 8.16 -2.73 -2.99
N LEU A 256 7.87 -3.58 -3.98
CA LEU A 256 7.51 -3.15 -5.33
C LEU A 256 6.32 -2.19 -5.31
N PHE A 257 5.28 -2.54 -4.56
CA PHE A 257 4.09 -1.71 -4.40
C PHE A 257 4.45 -0.31 -3.90
N HIS A 258 5.11 -0.23 -2.75
CA HIS A 258 5.53 1.04 -2.15
C HIS A 258 6.39 1.90 -3.11
N SER A 259 7.20 1.24 -3.93
CA SER A 259 8.10 1.89 -4.87
C SER A 259 7.39 2.44 -6.10
N ILE A 260 6.39 1.69 -6.59
CA ILE A 260 5.50 2.14 -7.66
C ILE A 260 4.71 3.36 -7.22
N GLU A 261 4.14 3.34 -6.01
CA GLU A 261 3.44 4.48 -5.43
C GLU A 261 4.29 5.75 -5.35
N TYR A 262 5.61 5.60 -5.16
CA TYR A 262 6.54 6.72 -5.10
C TYR A 262 6.79 7.35 -6.48
N LEU A 263 6.74 6.55 -7.54
CA LEU A 263 7.00 6.99 -8.93
C LEU A 263 5.75 7.53 -9.62
N ALA A 264 4.57 7.21 -9.09
CA ALA A 264 3.27 7.54 -9.67
C ALA A 264 2.75 8.93 -9.27
#